data_AF-A9P056-F1
#
_entry.id   AF-A9P056-F1
#
_cell.length_a   1.000
_cell.length_b   1.000
_cell.length_c   1.000
_cell.angle_alpha   90.00
_cell.angle_beta   90.00
_cell.angle_gamma   90.00
#
_symmetry.space_group_name_H-M   'P 1'
#
loop_
_entity.id
_entity.type
_entity.pdbx_description
1 polymer ?
#
loop_
_entity_poly.entity_id
_entity_poly.type
_entity_poly.pdbx_seq_one_letter_code
_entity_poly.pdbx_strand_id
1 'polypeptide(L)' 'MATEEDSAVKEPLDLIRLSLDERIYVKLRSDRELRGKLHAYDQHL' A
#
# COMPACT_ATOMS: atom_id res chain seq x y z
N MET A 1 -0.16 11.52 -23.92
CA MET A 1 -0.85 10.21 -23.82
C MET A 1 -0.40 9.59 -22.51
N ALA A 2 -1.21 9.72 -21.46
CA ALA A 2 -1.00 8.97 -20.23
C ALA A 2 -1.41 7.53 -20.53
N THR A 3 -0.45 6.62 -20.46
CA THR A 3 -0.63 5.19 -20.76
C THR A 3 -1.54 4.56 -19.73
N GLU A 4 -2.67 3.99 -20.18
CA GLU A 4 -3.69 3.29 -19.39
C GLU A 4 -3.22 1.90 -18.87
N GLU A 5 -1.95 1.76 -18.47
CA GLU A 5 -1.40 0.52 -17.91
C GLU A 5 -1.08 0.58 -16.41
N ASP A 6 -1.27 1.73 -15.75
CA ASP A 6 -1.04 1.87 -14.30
C ASP A 6 -2.14 1.25 -13.42
N SER A 7 -3.19 0.69 -14.03
CA SER A 7 -4.34 0.09 -13.35
C SER A 7 -4.33 -1.45 -13.34
N ALA A 8 -3.29 -2.08 -13.92
CA ALA A 8 -3.11 -3.51 -13.80
C ALA A 8 -2.38 -3.82 -12.48
N VAL A 9 -3.14 -4.09 -11.43
CA VAL A 9 -2.62 -4.64 -10.16
C VAL A 9 -1.98 -6.00 -10.48
N LYS A 10 -0.68 -6.01 -10.76
CA LYS A 10 0.07 -7.23 -11.09
C LYS A 10 0.61 -7.88 -9.82
N GLU A 11 0.96 -7.07 -8.82
CA GLU A 11 1.45 -7.54 -7.54
C GLU A 11 0.68 -6.91 -6.36
N PRO A 12 0.57 -7.60 -5.21
CA PRO A 12 -0.08 -7.05 -4.02
C PRO A 12 0.53 -5.71 -3.55
N LEU A 13 1.81 -5.47 -3.86
CA LEU A 13 2.55 -4.23 -3.58
C LEU A 13 2.06 -3.05 -4.43
N ASP A 14 1.52 -3.29 -5.63
CA ASP A 14 0.99 -2.22 -6.48
C ASP A 14 -0.28 -1.61 -5.90
N LEU A 15 -1.07 -2.36 -5.11
CA LEU A 15 -2.19 -1.79 -4.36
C LEU A 15 -1.72 -0.82 -3.27
N ILE A 16 -0.58 -1.10 -2.64
CA ILE A 16 -0.01 -0.26 -1.58
C ILE A 16 0.54 1.04 -2.18
N ARG A 17 1.04 1.01 -3.42
CA ARG A 17 1.42 2.23 -4.18
C ARG A 17 0.25 3.18 -4.34
N LEU A 18 -0.93 2.67 -4.68
CA LEU A 18 -2.14 3.46 -4.87
C LEU A 18 -2.64 4.07 -3.54
N SER A 19 -2.28 3.49 -2.40
CA SER A 19 -2.65 3.98 -1.06
C SER A 19 -1.61 4.90 -0.41
N LEU A 20 -0.60 5.37 -1.15
CA LEU A 20 0.31 6.41 -0.66
C LEU A 20 -0.48 7.67 -0.31
N ASP A 21 -0.14 8.29 0.81
CA ASP A 21 -0.87 9.41 1.42
C ASP A 21 -2.30 9.11 1.94
N GLU A 22 -2.79 7.88 1.87
CA GLU A 22 -4.07 7.49 2.47
C GLU A 22 -3.93 6.95 3.90
N ARG A 23 -5.04 6.91 4.63
CA ARG A 23 -5.10 6.25 5.95
C ARG A 23 -5.31 4.76 5.77
N ILE A 24 -4.33 3.96 6.20
CA ILE A 24 -4.35 2.51 6.11
C ILE A 24 -4.50 1.85 7.48
N TYR A 25 -4.90 0.59 7.46
CA TYR A 25 -4.94 -0.30 8.61
C TYR A 25 -3.93 -1.44 8.40
N VAL A 26 -3.04 -1.65 9.36
CA VAL A 26 -2.01 -2.69 9.32
C VAL A 26 -2.19 -3.63 10.51
N LYS A 27 -2.36 -4.92 10.23
CA LYS A 27 -2.36 -5.97 11.25
C LYS A 27 -0.93 -6.48 11.44
N LEU A 28 -0.39 -6.26 12.63
CA LEU A 28 0.93 -6.70 13.03
C LEU A 28 0.86 -8.07 13.72
N ARG A 29 2.03 -8.69 13.89
CA ARG A 29 2.16 -9.91 14.70
C ARG A 29 1.87 -9.62 16.18
N SER A 30 1.39 -10.65 16.89
CA SER A 30 1.01 -10.60 18.31
C SER A 30 -0.24 -9.76 18.60
N ASP A 31 -1.26 -9.87 17.74
CA ASP A 31 -2.55 -9.17 17.88
C ASP A 31 -2.43 -7.65 18.04
N ARG A 32 -1.42 -7.08 17.37
CA ARG A 32 -1.21 -5.64 17.33
C ARG A 32 -1.79 -5.06 16.05
N GLU A 33 -2.30 -3.85 16.14
CA GLU A 33 -2.93 -3.15 15.03
C GLU A 33 -2.40 -1.72 14.96
N LEU A 34 -2.18 -1.22 13.74
CA LEU A 34 -1.74 0.16 13.49
C LEU A 34 -2.70 0.82 12.50
N ARG A 35 -3.11 2.05 12.80
CA ARG A 35 -3.90 2.91 11.91
C ARG A 35 -3.18 4.22 11.73
N GLY A 36 -2.90 4.60 10.49
CA GLY A 36 -2.08 5.77 10.22
C GLY A 36 -2.04 6.11 8.74
N LYS A 37 -1.45 7.27 8.43
CA LYS A 37 -1.21 7.68 7.06
C LYS A 37 0.00 6.93 6.51
N LEU A 38 -0.14 6.30 5.34
CA LEU A 38 0.98 5.63 4.69
C LEU A 38 1.86 6.68 3.99
N HIS A 39 3.02 6.96 4.58
CA HIS A 39 3.97 7.93 4.02
C HIS A 39 4.92 7.30 3.00
N ALA A 40 5.37 6.08 3.26
CA ALA A 40 6.28 5.31 2.41
C ALA A 40 6.17 3.82 2.76
N TYR A 41 6.58 2.96 1.83
CA TYR A 41 6.74 1.51 2.03
C TYR A 41 7.96 1.04 1.23
N ASP A 42 8.50 -0.13 1.56
CA ASP A 42 9.57 -0.79 0.80
C ASP A 42 9.08 -2.13 0.22
N GLN A 43 9.95 -2.80 -0.53
CA GLN A 43 9.64 -4.11 -1.13
C GLN A 43 9.57 -5.27 -0.12
N HIS A 44 9.98 -5.06 1.13
CA HIS A 44 10.13 -6.11 2.13
C HIS A 44 8.91 -6.25 3.04
N LEU A 45 8.09 -5.19 3.21
CA LEU A 45 6.90 -5.17 4.08
C LEU A 45 7.12 -5.87 5.44
#